data_AF-A0A3Z6KEF2-F1
#
_entry.id   AF-A0A3Z6KEF2-F1
#
_cell.length_a   1.000
_cell.length_b   1.000
_cell.length_c   1.000
_cell.angle_alpha   90.00
_cell.angle_beta   90.00
_cell.angle_gamma   90.00
#
_symmetry.space_group_name_H-M   'P 1'
#
loop_
_entity.id
_entity.type
_entity.pdbx_description
1 polymer ?
#
loop_
_entity_poly.entity_id
_entity_poly.type
_entity_poly.pdbx_seq_one_letter_code
_entity_poly.pdbx_strand_id
1 'polypeptide(L)'
;MAETEKERLLKQLAQLKNERTSFESHWRDLSDFINPRGSRFLTSDVNRDDRRNTKIVDPTGSMAQRILSSGMMSGITSPARPWFKLATPDPDMMDYGPVKIWLEVVQRRMNEVFNKSNLYQSLPVMYASLGTFGTGAMAVLEDDQDVIRTMPFPIGSYYLANSPRGSVDTCIRQFSMTVRQMVQEFGLDNVSTSVKGMWENGTYETWVEVNHCITPNVNRDSGKMDSKNKPYRSVYFESGGDSDKLLRESGFDEFPILAPRWEVNGEDVYASSCPGMLALGQVKALQVEQKRKAQLIDKATNPPMVAPTSLKNQRVSLLPGDVTYLDVLTGQDGFKPAYLVNPNTADLLADIQDTRQTINSAYFVDLFMMLQNINTRSMPVEAVIEMKEEKLLMLGPVLERLNDEALNPLIDRVFSIMARKNMLPEPPDVMQGMPLRIEYISVMAQAQKSIGLTSLSQTVGFIGQLARFKPEALDKLDVDEAIDAFSEMSGVSPTVIVPQEQVQGIREERAKQAQAAQAMAMGQAAAQGAKTLSETQTTDPSALTAIANAAGAPQQ
;
A
#
# COMPACT_ATOMS: atom_id res chain seq x y z
N MET A 1 -22.01 36.27 -25.68
CA MET A 1 -21.16 35.14 -26.12
C MET A 1 -21.26 34.07 -25.05
N ALA A 2 -21.48 32.82 -25.43
CA ALA A 2 -21.43 31.72 -24.46
C ALA A 2 -20.01 31.64 -23.90
N GLU A 3 -19.88 31.48 -22.58
CA GLU A 3 -18.58 31.34 -21.92
C GLU A 3 -17.86 30.09 -22.46
N THR A 4 -16.58 30.23 -22.83
CA THR A 4 -15.82 29.09 -23.35
C THR A 4 -15.54 28.08 -22.24
N GLU A 5 -15.31 26.83 -22.63
CA GLU A 5 -14.92 25.76 -21.70
C GLU A 5 -13.73 26.14 -20.82
N LYS A 6 -12.70 26.74 -21.44
CA LYS A 6 -11.46 27.14 -20.80
C LYS A 6 -11.71 28.24 -19.78
N GLU A 7 -12.53 29.24 -20.12
CA GLU A 7 -12.91 30.31 -19.18
C GLU A 7 -13.62 29.75 -17.95
N ARG A 8 -14.56 28.81 -18.14
CA ARG A 8 -15.28 28.17 -17.04
C ARG A 8 -14.33 27.40 -16.11
N LEU A 9 -13.42 26.60 -16.67
CA LEU A 9 -12.45 25.82 -15.89
C LEU A 9 -11.43 26.72 -15.18
N LEU A 10 -11.02 27.83 -15.79
CA LEU A 10 -10.16 28.82 -15.15
C LEU A 10 -10.85 29.52 -13.98
N LYS A 11 -12.15 29.84 -14.08
CA LYS A 11 -12.93 30.38 -12.96
C LYS A 11 -13.04 29.37 -11.82
N GLN A 12 -13.33 28.11 -12.13
CA GLN A 12 -13.38 27.04 -11.13
C GLN A 12 -12.02 26.87 -10.44
N LEU A 13 -10.92 26.84 -11.21
CA LEU A 13 -9.56 26.80 -10.66
C LEU A 13 -9.26 28.00 -9.75
N ALA A 14 -9.69 29.20 -10.10
CA ALA A 14 -9.51 30.38 -9.25
C ALA A 14 -10.24 30.25 -7.91
N GLN A 15 -11.44 29.66 -7.90
CA GLN A 15 -12.18 29.37 -6.67
C GLN A 15 -11.44 28.34 -5.79
N LEU A 16 -10.98 27.24 -6.39
CA LEU A 16 -10.22 26.22 -5.65
C LEU A 16 -8.87 26.74 -5.15
N LYS A 17 -8.24 27.67 -5.87
CA LYS A 17 -7.03 28.37 -5.41
C LYS A 17 -7.30 29.18 -4.14
N ASN A 18 -8.41 29.92 -4.10
CA ASN A 18 -8.76 30.72 -2.92
C ASN A 18 -9.01 29.84 -1.69
N GLU A 19 -9.72 28.73 -1.85
CA GLU A 19 -9.99 27.78 -0.76
C GLU A 19 -8.69 27.17 -0.20
N ARG A 20 -7.77 26.79 -1.08
CA ARG A 20 -6.47 26.19 -0.70
C ARG A 20 -5.50 27.18 -0.04
N THR A 21 -5.67 28.49 -0.24
CA THR A 21 -4.67 29.50 0.15
C THR A 21 -4.34 29.48 1.65
N SER A 22 -5.31 29.14 2.50
CA SER A 22 -5.12 29.02 3.95
C SER A 22 -4.13 27.90 4.33
N PHE A 23 -4.12 26.80 3.57
CA PHE A 23 -3.26 25.64 3.83
C PHE A 23 -1.82 25.81 3.33
N GLU A 24 -1.60 26.69 2.35
CA GLU A 24 -0.28 26.82 1.71
C GLU A 24 0.83 27.26 2.68
N SER A 25 0.54 28.15 3.62
CA SER A 25 1.51 28.62 4.62
C SER A 25 1.99 27.45 5.49
N HIS A 26 1.06 26.61 5.93
CA HIS A 26 1.35 25.44 6.74
C HIS A 26 2.13 24.37 5.95
N TRP A 27 1.73 24.09 4.71
CA TRP A 27 2.47 23.14 3.86
C TRP A 27 3.88 23.62 3.51
N ARG A 28 4.10 24.93 3.38
CA ARG A 28 5.44 25.50 3.18
C ARG A 28 6.33 25.24 4.40
N ASP A 29 5.81 25.44 5.61
CA ASP A 29 6.54 25.11 6.83
C ASP A 29 6.88 23.61 6.91
N LEU A 30 5.93 22.72 6.62
CA LEU A 30 6.17 21.28 6.59
C LEU A 30 7.23 20.91 5.54
N SER A 31 7.15 21.52 4.35
CA SER A 31 8.16 21.35 3.31
C SER A 31 9.53 21.76 3.83
N ASP A 32 9.66 22.95 4.39
CA ASP A 32 10.94 23.52 4.81
C ASP A 32 11.66 22.73 5.91
N PHE A 33 10.91 22.14 6.85
CA PHE A 33 11.46 21.48 8.02
C PHE A 33 11.48 19.94 7.96
N ILE A 34 10.67 19.32 7.09
CA ILE A 34 10.52 17.86 7.03
C ILE A 34 10.88 17.31 5.65
N ASN A 35 10.24 17.80 4.58
CA ASN A 35 10.48 17.31 3.22
C ASN A 35 10.67 18.46 2.20
N PRO A 36 11.88 19.04 2.12
CA PRO A 36 12.12 20.28 1.34
C PRO A 36 11.91 20.15 -0.16
N ARG A 37 11.96 18.93 -0.69
CA ARG A 37 11.80 18.63 -2.13
C ARG A 37 10.47 17.96 -2.46
N GLY A 38 9.59 17.74 -1.48
CA GLY A 38 8.31 17.06 -1.65
C GLY A 38 7.14 17.93 -2.14
N SER A 39 7.32 19.26 -2.16
CA SER A 39 6.27 20.22 -2.54
C SER A 39 6.60 20.97 -3.83
N ARG A 40 5.55 21.42 -4.52
CA ARG A 40 5.64 22.28 -5.70
C ARG A 40 4.46 23.24 -5.73
N PHE A 41 4.67 24.48 -5.30
CA PHE A 41 3.61 25.51 -5.27
C PHE A 41 3.55 26.34 -6.55
N LEU A 42 4.69 26.52 -7.23
CA LEU A 42 4.76 27.25 -8.50
C LEU A 42 5.06 26.29 -9.66
N THR A 43 4.49 26.57 -10.82
CA THR A 43 4.73 25.83 -12.07
C THR A 43 6.17 26.03 -12.59
N SER A 44 6.83 27.11 -12.16
CA SER A 44 8.24 27.40 -12.46
C SER A 44 9.25 26.68 -11.55
N ASP A 45 8.81 26.01 -10.47
CA ASP A 45 9.70 25.29 -9.54
C ASP A 45 10.17 23.93 -10.09
N VAL A 46 10.08 23.71 -11.40
CA VAL A 46 10.55 22.50 -12.07
C VAL A 46 12.07 22.58 -12.25
N ASN A 47 12.77 21.50 -11.89
CA ASN A 47 14.23 21.40 -12.01
C ASN A 47 15.01 22.55 -11.35
N ARG A 48 14.51 23.07 -10.23
CA ARG A 48 15.11 24.20 -9.52
C ARG A 48 16.10 23.70 -8.46
N ASP A 49 17.39 23.92 -8.68
CA ASP A 49 18.48 23.56 -7.74
C ASP A 49 18.73 24.65 -6.68
N ASP A 50 17.66 25.16 -6.08
CA ASP A 50 17.81 26.04 -4.93
C ASP A 50 18.22 25.19 -3.71
N ARG A 51 19.08 25.73 -2.84
CA ARG A 51 19.48 25.08 -1.57
C ARG A 51 18.28 25.02 -0.60
N ARG A 52 17.37 24.07 -0.81
CA ARG A 52 16.13 23.91 -0.03
C ARG A 52 16.33 23.32 1.37
N ASN A 53 17.43 22.61 1.62
CA ASN A 53 17.68 21.94 2.91
C ASN A 53 18.33 22.85 3.98
N THR A 54 18.37 24.17 3.76
CA THR A 54 19.14 25.11 4.63
C THR A 54 18.55 25.30 6.02
N LYS A 55 17.27 25.00 6.22
CA LYS A 55 16.57 25.13 7.50
C LYS A 55 16.74 23.92 8.42
N ILE A 56 17.18 22.77 7.88
CA ILE A 56 17.35 21.52 8.60
C ILE A 56 18.79 21.41 9.10
N VAL A 57 18.97 21.49 10.40
CA VAL A 57 20.22 21.19 11.13
C VAL A 57 20.21 19.74 11.60
N ASP A 58 19.09 19.30 12.19
CA ASP A 58 18.88 17.92 12.62
C ASP A 58 17.85 17.22 11.72
N PRO A 59 18.24 16.11 11.05
CA PRO A 59 17.39 15.42 10.08
C PRO A 59 16.38 14.45 10.71
N THR A 60 16.23 14.37 12.04
CA THR A 60 15.37 13.33 12.65
C THR A 60 13.91 13.40 12.18
N GLY A 61 13.33 14.58 11.94
CA GLY A 61 12.00 14.70 11.33
C GLY A 61 11.92 14.10 9.91
N SER A 62 12.91 14.36 9.06
CA SER A 62 13.00 13.78 7.71
C SER A 62 13.25 12.26 7.73
N MET A 63 14.05 11.78 8.68
CA MET A 63 14.28 10.34 8.87
C MET A 63 13.02 9.63 9.33
N ALA A 64 12.30 10.20 10.30
CA ALA A 64 11.04 9.65 10.81
C ALA A 64 9.98 9.56 9.70
N GLN A 65 9.87 10.59 8.86
CA GLN A 65 9.02 10.59 7.66
C GLN A 65 9.37 9.46 6.69
N ARG A 66 10.66 9.25 6.41
CA ARG A 66 11.12 8.16 5.54
C ARG A 66 10.80 6.78 6.12
N ILE A 67 10.93 6.62 7.43
CA ILE A 67 10.58 5.38 8.14
C ILE A 67 9.08 5.12 8.03
N LEU A 68 8.22 6.13 8.25
CA LEU A 68 6.77 6.00 8.09
C LEU A 68 6.40 5.59 6.66
N SER A 69 6.94 6.26 5.64
CA SER A 69 6.67 5.93 4.23
C SER A 69 7.07 4.47 3.90
N SER A 70 8.26 4.05 4.34
CA SER A 70 8.74 2.66 4.14
C SER A 70 7.93 1.65 4.95
N GLY A 71 7.51 2.05 6.16
CA GLY A 71 6.67 1.28 7.07
C GLY A 71 5.29 1.01 6.48
N MET A 72 4.62 2.05 5.98
CA MET A 72 3.33 1.91 5.27
C MET A 72 3.44 1.04 4.03
N MET A 73 4.49 1.21 3.22
CA MET A 73 4.74 0.37 2.05
C MET A 73 4.89 -1.10 2.43
N SER A 74 5.72 -1.40 3.42
CA SER A 74 5.98 -2.78 3.86
C SER A 74 4.81 -3.42 4.60
N GLY A 75 4.03 -2.63 5.34
CA GLY A 75 2.91 -3.11 6.16
C GLY A 75 1.59 -3.24 5.40
N ILE A 76 1.37 -2.41 4.37
CA ILE A 76 0.06 -2.27 3.71
C ILE A 76 0.10 -2.79 2.27
N THR A 77 1.12 -2.42 1.48
CA THR A 77 1.17 -2.66 0.03
C THR A 77 2.49 -3.29 -0.42
N SER A 78 2.99 -4.24 0.37
CA SER A 78 4.27 -4.89 0.07
C SER A 78 4.21 -5.67 -1.24
N PRO A 79 5.15 -5.49 -2.19
CA PRO A 79 5.19 -6.28 -3.41
C PRO A 79 5.67 -7.72 -3.15
N ALA A 80 6.35 -7.97 -2.04
CA ALA A 80 6.92 -9.28 -1.72
C ALA A 80 5.85 -10.29 -1.30
N ARG A 81 4.64 -9.85 -0.95
CA ARG A 81 3.54 -10.70 -0.47
C ARG A 81 2.21 -10.17 -1.01
N PRO A 82 1.24 -11.05 -1.34
CA PRO A 82 -0.11 -10.60 -1.68
C PRO A 82 -0.72 -9.82 -0.50
N TRP A 83 -1.17 -8.59 -0.78
CA TRP A 83 -1.75 -7.67 0.21
C TRP A 83 -3.27 -7.49 0.07
N PHE A 84 -3.85 -7.97 -1.04
CA PHE A 84 -5.29 -8.02 -1.26
C PHE A 84 -5.71 -9.40 -1.80
N LYS A 85 -6.96 -9.76 -1.55
CA LYS A 85 -7.66 -10.92 -2.10
C LYS A 85 -8.99 -10.46 -2.68
N LEU A 86 -9.39 -11.05 -3.80
CA LEU A 86 -10.73 -10.87 -4.34
C LEU A 86 -11.64 -11.98 -3.78
N ALA A 87 -12.82 -11.59 -3.30
CA ALA A 87 -13.82 -12.48 -2.75
C ALA A 87 -15.22 -12.15 -3.30
N THR A 88 -16.15 -13.08 -3.17
CA THR A 88 -17.57 -12.82 -3.39
C THR A 88 -18.23 -12.34 -2.08
N PRO A 89 -19.29 -11.52 -2.14
CA PRO A 89 -20.08 -11.18 -0.96
C PRO A 89 -20.75 -12.39 -0.32
N ASP A 90 -21.09 -13.39 -1.13
CA ASP A 90 -21.69 -14.64 -0.71
C ASP A 90 -20.60 -15.67 -0.37
N PRO A 91 -20.49 -16.13 0.90
CA PRO A 91 -19.52 -17.14 1.31
C PRO A 91 -19.71 -18.49 0.63
N ASP A 92 -20.95 -18.93 0.38
CA ASP A 92 -21.22 -20.27 -0.18
C ASP A 92 -20.71 -20.38 -1.62
N MET A 93 -20.65 -19.24 -2.32
CA MET A 93 -20.08 -19.13 -3.67
C MET A 93 -18.56 -19.20 -3.70
N MET A 94 -17.88 -18.89 -2.59
CA MET A 94 -16.41 -19.02 -2.48
C MET A 94 -15.97 -20.49 -2.46
N ASP A 95 -16.85 -21.38 -2.04
CA ASP A 95 -16.62 -22.83 -2.02
C ASP A 95 -16.82 -23.47 -3.39
N TYR A 96 -17.50 -22.77 -4.32
CA TYR A 96 -17.65 -23.23 -5.68
C TYR A 96 -16.31 -23.16 -6.44
N GLY A 97 -15.75 -24.33 -6.76
CA GLY A 97 -14.42 -24.48 -7.36
C GLY A 97 -14.13 -23.56 -8.55
N PRO A 98 -15.02 -23.45 -9.57
CA PRO A 98 -14.82 -22.57 -10.71
C PRO A 98 -14.68 -21.08 -10.34
N VAL A 99 -15.43 -20.61 -9.34
CA VAL A 99 -15.37 -19.22 -8.85
C VAL A 99 -14.03 -18.96 -8.18
N LYS A 100 -13.59 -19.90 -7.32
CA LYS A 100 -12.31 -19.82 -6.61
C LYS A 100 -11.12 -19.76 -7.58
N ILE A 101 -11.12 -20.61 -8.61
CA ILE A 101 -10.09 -20.64 -9.66
C ILE A 101 -10.09 -19.32 -10.45
N TRP A 102 -11.28 -18.81 -10.83
CA TRP A 102 -11.37 -17.56 -11.57
C TRP A 102 -10.84 -16.38 -10.76
N LEU A 103 -11.26 -16.24 -9.49
CA LEU A 103 -10.78 -15.18 -8.58
C LEU A 103 -9.26 -15.23 -8.40
N GLU A 104 -8.68 -16.41 -8.25
CA GLU A 104 -7.24 -16.59 -8.14
C GLU A 104 -6.50 -16.15 -9.41
N VAL A 105 -7.02 -16.53 -10.60
CA VAL A 105 -6.42 -16.14 -11.88
C VAL A 105 -6.49 -14.63 -12.08
N VAL A 106 -7.64 -14.02 -11.79
CA VAL A 106 -7.81 -12.55 -11.86
C VAL A 106 -6.85 -11.86 -10.91
N GLN A 107 -6.81 -12.29 -9.64
CA GLN A 107 -5.92 -11.73 -8.62
C GLN A 107 -4.45 -11.85 -9.03
N ARG A 108 -4.03 -12.99 -9.59
CA ARG A 108 -2.67 -13.18 -10.09
C ARG A 108 -2.34 -12.22 -11.24
N ARG A 109 -3.22 -12.10 -12.24
CA ARG A 109 -3.04 -11.18 -13.37
C ARG A 109 -2.98 -9.71 -12.91
N MET A 110 -3.80 -9.32 -11.94
CA MET A 110 -3.75 -7.98 -11.35
C MET A 110 -2.42 -7.72 -10.64
N ASN A 111 -1.94 -8.69 -9.84
CA ASN A 111 -0.62 -8.59 -9.20
C ASN A 111 0.52 -8.52 -10.22
N GLU A 112 0.43 -9.22 -11.35
CA GLU A 112 1.41 -9.11 -12.45
C GLU A 112 1.41 -7.70 -13.05
N VAL A 113 0.24 -7.09 -13.29
CA VAL A 113 0.13 -5.70 -13.77
C VAL A 113 0.73 -4.73 -12.75
N PHE A 114 0.44 -4.89 -11.47
CA PHE A 114 1.02 -4.05 -10.42
C PHE A 114 2.55 -4.13 -10.38
N ASN A 115 3.12 -5.34 -10.47
CA ASN A 115 4.56 -5.56 -10.45
C ASN A 115 5.26 -5.06 -11.73
N LYS A 116 4.60 -5.16 -12.90
CA LYS A 116 5.13 -4.65 -14.17
C LYS A 116 5.11 -3.12 -14.22
N SER A 117 4.06 -2.51 -13.66
CA SER A 117 3.88 -1.06 -13.63
C SER A 117 4.84 -0.35 -12.66
N ASN A 118 4.79 0.99 -12.65
CA ASN A 118 5.51 1.82 -11.68
C ASN A 118 4.74 2.08 -10.37
N LEU A 119 3.69 1.32 -10.08
CA LEU A 119 2.84 1.51 -8.89
C LEU A 119 3.66 1.44 -7.60
N TYR A 120 4.47 0.40 -7.43
CA TYR A 120 5.27 0.22 -6.21
C TYR A 120 6.41 1.24 -6.03
N GLN A 121 6.74 2.01 -7.07
CA GLN A 121 7.64 3.16 -6.97
C GLN A 121 6.89 4.43 -6.57
N SER A 122 5.61 4.52 -6.94
CA SER A 122 4.78 5.71 -6.73
C SER A 122 4.07 5.70 -5.37
N LEU A 123 3.68 4.53 -4.86
CA LEU A 123 3.02 4.39 -3.55
C LEU A 123 3.86 4.95 -2.38
N PRO A 124 5.17 4.67 -2.25
CA PRO A 124 5.98 5.27 -1.18
C PRO A 124 6.02 6.80 -1.25
N VAL A 125 6.01 7.39 -2.45
CA VAL A 125 5.96 8.85 -2.65
C VAL A 125 4.63 9.40 -2.18
N MET A 126 3.53 8.73 -2.49
CA MET A 126 2.20 9.09 -2.00
C MET A 126 2.10 8.98 -0.47
N TYR A 127 2.60 7.88 0.14
CA TYR A 127 2.64 7.73 1.60
C TYR A 127 3.52 8.77 2.28
N ALA A 128 4.61 9.18 1.63
CA ALA A 128 5.45 10.27 2.10
C ALA A 128 4.67 11.59 2.15
N SER A 129 3.96 11.92 1.07
CA SER A 129 3.09 13.11 1.04
C SER A 129 1.95 13.03 2.06
N LEU A 130 1.33 11.85 2.21
CA LEU A 130 0.25 11.61 3.17
C LEU A 130 0.73 11.83 4.62
N GLY A 131 1.89 11.29 4.99
CA GLY A 131 2.45 11.45 6.34
C GLY A 131 2.96 12.87 6.65
N THR A 132 3.43 13.63 5.64
CA THR A 132 3.95 14.99 5.85
C THR A 132 2.87 16.07 5.73
N PHE A 133 2.00 15.99 4.73
CA PHE A 133 1.05 17.06 4.37
C PHE A 133 -0.41 16.67 4.64
N GLY A 134 -0.66 15.43 5.06
CA GLY A 134 -2.00 14.90 5.35
C GLY A 134 -2.78 14.47 4.12
N THR A 135 -2.49 15.01 2.94
CA THR A 135 -3.13 14.62 1.67
C THR A 135 -2.10 14.17 0.65
N GLY A 136 -2.32 12.98 0.09
CA GLY A 136 -1.59 12.48 -1.08
C GLY A 136 -2.47 12.57 -2.32
N ALA A 137 -1.87 12.72 -3.50
CA ALA A 137 -2.60 12.57 -4.76
C ALA A 137 -1.75 11.82 -5.80
N MET A 138 -2.37 10.92 -6.54
CA MET A 138 -1.73 10.13 -7.57
C MET A 138 -2.73 9.78 -8.67
N ALA A 139 -2.40 10.04 -9.94
CA ALA A 139 -3.20 9.55 -11.05
C ALA A 139 -2.84 8.10 -11.39
N VAL A 140 -3.86 7.31 -11.76
CA VAL A 140 -3.71 5.99 -12.39
C VAL A 140 -4.25 6.11 -13.82
N LEU A 141 -3.34 6.23 -14.78
CA LEU A 141 -3.67 6.41 -16.19
C LEU A 141 -3.54 5.09 -16.94
N GLU A 142 -4.34 4.93 -17.98
CA GLU A 142 -4.20 3.81 -18.92
C GLU A 142 -2.94 4.02 -19.76
N ASP A 143 -2.16 2.95 -19.91
CA ASP A 143 -0.94 2.94 -20.71
C ASP A 143 -0.91 1.72 -21.63
N ASP A 144 -0.37 1.87 -22.83
CA ASP A 144 -0.35 0.81 -23.84
C ASP A 144 0.82 -0.16 -23.67
N GLN A 145 1.88 0.22 -22.95
CA GLN A 145 3.05 -0.63 -22.71
C GLN A 145 2.91 -1.43 -21.40
N ASP A 146 2.55 -0.73 -20.32
CA ASP A 146 2.51 -1.27 -18.96
C ASP A 146 1.08 -1.53 -18.44
N VAL A 147 0.06 -1.37 -19.30
CA VAL A 147 -1.39 -1.40 -18.97
C VAL A 147 -1.83 -0.20 -18.15
N ILE A 148 -1.10 0.10 -17.08
CA ILE A 148 -1.31 1.25 -16.21
C ILE A 148 0.00 2.00 -15.99
N ARG A 149 -0.10 3.33 -15.86
CA ARG A 149 0.99 4.18 -15.40
C ARG A 149 0.51 5.08 -14.28
N THR A 150 1.23 5.08 -13.17
CA THR A 150 0.92 5.94 -12.04
C THR A 150 1.75 7.22 -12.06
N MET A 151 1.13 8.34 -11.72
CA MET A 151 1.80 9.65 -11.65
C MET A 151 1.50 10.30 -10.29
N PRO A 152 2.42 10.24 -9.32
CA PRO A 152 2.24 10.93 -8.04
C PRO A 152 2.35 12.44 -8.24
N PHE A 153 1.49 13.20 -7.56
CA PHE A 153 1.45 14.64 -7.66
C PHE A 153 2.06 15.28 -6.41
N PRO A 154 3.07 16.16 -6.54
CA PRO A 154 3.58 16.91 -5.41
C PRO A 154 2.50 17.86 -4.88
N ILE A 155 2.42 18.00 -3.55
CA ILE A 155 1.50 18.94 -2.92
C ILE A 155 1.75 20.36 -3.43
N GLY A 156 0.68 21.14 -3.61
CA GLY A 156 0.73 22.47 -4.20
C GLY A 156 0.57 22.50 -5.73
N SER A 157 0.78 21.38 -6.43
CA SER A 157 0.60 21.31 -7.88
C SER A 157 -0.83 20.96 -8.31
N TYR A 158 -1.67 20.55 -7.36
CA TYR A 158 -3.04 20.13 -7.60
C TYR A 158 -4.03 20.79 -6.64
N TYR A 159 -5.29 20.74 -7.01
CA TYR A 159 -6.45 21.31 -6.34
C TYR A 159 -7.56 20.27 -6.37
N LEU A 160 -8.13 19.95 -5.21
CA LEU A 160 -9.19 18.96 -5.06
C LEU A 160 -10.52 19.63 -4.74
N ALA A 161 -11.63 18.94 -4.98
CA ALA A 161 -12.93 19.26 -4.41
C ALA A 161 -13.70 17.99 -4.05
N ASN A 162 -14.56 18.09 -3.03
CA ASN A 162 -15.40 17.00 -2.55
C ASN A 162 -16.74 16.98 -3.29
N SER A 163 -17.21 15.76 -3.58
CA SER A 163 -18.60 15.48 -3.94
C SER A 163 -19.53 15.68 -2.74
N PRO A 164 -20.86 15.73 -2.95
CA PRO A 164 -21.84 15.73 -1.85
C PRO A 164 -21.75 14.54 -0.88
N ARG A 165 -21.04 13.47 -1.26
CA ARG A 165 -20.77 12.30 -0.39
C ARG A 165 -19.52 12.47 0.48
N GLY A 166 -18.79 13.58 0.35
CA GLY A 166 -17.52 13.81 1.03
C GLY A 166 -16.31 13.10 0.39
N SER A 167 -16.52 12.34 -0.68
CA SER A 167 -15.44 11.74 -1.49
C SER A 167 -14.93 12.73 -2.53
N VAL A 168 -13.63 12.74 -2.78
CA VAL A 168 -13.00 13.60 -3.81
C VAL A 168 -13.45 13.14 -5.19
N ASP A 169 -14.06 14.03 -5.98
CA ASP A 169 -14.53 13.73 -7.34
C ASP A 169 -13.96 14.66 -8.43
N THR A 170 -13.28 15.71 -7.99
CA THR A 170 -12.76 16.77 -8.83
C THR A 170 -11.30 17.01 -8.50
N CYS A 171 -10.45 17.01 -9.53
CA CYS A 171 -9.03 17.31 -9.39
C CYS A 171 -8.59 18.19 -10.55
N ILE A 172 -8.04 19.37 -10.24
CA ILE A 172 -7.37 20.23 -11.20
C ILE A 172 -5.88 20.26 -10.87
N ARG A 173 -5.03 20.06 -11.88
CA ARG A 173 -3.58 20.11 -11.73
C ARG A 173 -2.98 21.19 -12.61
N GLN A 174 -2.03 21.93 -12.06
CA GLN A 174 -1.17 22.85 -12.80
C GLN A 174 0.25 22.31 -12.82
N PHE A 175 0.80 22.10 -14.01
CA PHE A 175 2.16 21.63 -14.18
C PHE A 175 2.73 22.14 -15.50
N SER A 176 4.05 22.03 -15.64
CA SER A 176 4.75 22.45 -16.84
C SER A 176 5.17 21.23 -17.65
N MET A 177 5.01 21.31 -18.96
CA MET A 177 5.48 20.32 -19.93
C MET A 177 6.44 20.99 -20.91
N THR A 178 7.40 20.25 -21.45
CA THR A 178 8.24 20.80 -22.53
C THR A 178 7.46 20.81 -23.84
N VAL A 179 7.82 21.72 -24.76
CA VAL A 179 7.24 21.78 -26.11
C VAL A 179 7.27 20.39 -26.79
N ARG A 180 8.35 19.62 -26.61
CA ARG A 180 8.44 18.25 -27.10
C ARG A 180 7.37 17.32 -26.53
N GLN A 181 7.20 17.33 -25.22
CA GLN A 181 6.20 16.49 -24.55
C GLN A 181 4.80 16.86 -25.00
N MET A 182 4.51 18.16 -25.13
CA MET A 182 3.21 18.63 -25.61
C MET A 182 2.90 18.13 -27.02
N VAL A 183 3.85 18.24 -27.95
CA VAL A 183 3.64 17.79 -29.34
C VAL A 183 3.54 16.26 -29.42
N GLN A 184 4.29 15.53 -28.60
CA GLN A 184 4.20 14.06 -28.55
C GLN A 184 2.87 13.56 -27.95
N GLU A 185 2.35 14.23 -26.92
CA GLU A 185 1.12 13.78 -26.24
C GLU A 185 -0.16 14.29 -26.93
N PHE A 186 -0.17 15.52 -27.44
CA PHE A 186 -1.37 16.18 -27.98
C PHE A 186 -1.37 16.33 -29.51
N GLY A 187 -0.22 16.11 -30.16
CA GLY A 187 -0.04 16.36 -31.58
C GLY A 187 0.15 17.85 -31.90
N LEU A 188 0.75 18.13 -33.06
CA LEU A 188 1.04 19.50 -33.48
C LEU A 188 -0.25 20.31 -33.70
N ASP A 189 -1.33 19.69 -34.19
CA ASP A 189 -2.54 20.42 -34.55
C ASP A 189 -3.29 21.03 -33.37
N ASN A 190 -3.24 20.38 -32.21
CA ASN A 190 -4.00 20.77 -31.02
C ASN A 190 -3.28 21.79 -30.14
N VAL A 191 -1.95 21.94 -30.26
CA VAL A 191 -1.18 22.93 -29.50
C VAL A 191 -1.40 24.37 -30.01
N SER A 192 -1.17 25.36 -29.16
CA SER A 192 -1.33 26.79 -29.48
C SER A 192 -0.39 27.26 -30.59
N THR A 193 -0.74 28.39 -31.19
CA THR A 193 0.09 29.02 -32.24
C THR A 193 1.51 29.32 -31.75
N SER A 194 1.65 29.66 -30.46
CA SER A 194 2.95 29.91 -29.82
C SER A 194 3.81 28.63 -29.76
N VAL A 195 3.23 27.51 -29.30
CA VAL A 195 3.93 26.22 -29.20
C VAL A 195 4.27 25.67 -30.59
N LYS A 196 3.38 25.82 -31.58
CA LYS A 196 3.67 25.49 -32.98
C LYS A 196 4.89 26.24 -33.50
N GLY A 197 4.94 27.57 -33.30
CA GLY A 197 6.07 28.39 -33.69
C GLY A 197 7.37 27.97 -32.99
N MET A 198 7.32 27.62 -31.70
CA MET A 198 8.50 27.11 -30.98
C MET A 198 9.00 25.77 -31.55
N TRP A 199 8.09 24.87 -31.91
CA TRP A 199 8.42 23.59 -32.53
C TRP A 199 9.08 23.77 -33.90
N GLU A 200 8.49 24.60 -34.77
CA GLU A 200 9.02 24.90 -36.11
C GLU A 200 10.39 25.60 -36.06
N ASN A 201 10.61 26.43 -35.05
CA ASN A 201 11.90 27.11 -34.79
C ASN A 201 12.94 26.21 -34.11
N GLY A 202 12.65 24.92 -33.89
CA GLY A 202 13.59 23.97 -33.27
C GLY A 202 13.76 24.12 -31.75
N THR A 203 12.86 24.85 -31.08
CA THR A 203 12.90 25.07 -29.63
C THR A 203 12.04 24.04 -28.90
N TYR A 204 12.63 22.88 -28.63
CA TYR A 204 11.88 21.71 -28.13
C TYR A 204 11.78 21.61 -26.61
N GLU A 205 12.68 22.24 -25.85
CA GLU A 205 12.84 22.02 -24.39
C GLU A 205 12.32 23.17 -23.52
N THR A 206 11.64 24.15 -24.12
CA THR A 206 11.01 25.23 -23.36
C THR A 206 9.81 24.70 -22.59
N TRP A 207 9.68 25.13 -21.33
CA TRP A 207 8.57 24.76 -20.45
C TRP A 207 7.35 25.63 -20.72
N VAL A 208 6.19 24.99 -20.85
CA VAL A 208 4.89 25.63 -21.04
C VAL A 208 3.94 25.14 -19.95
N GLU A 209 3.18 26.05 -19.37
CA GLU A 209 2.21 25.73 -18.32
C GLU A 209 0.92 25.13 -18.90
N VAL A 210 0.60 23.94 -18.42
CA VAL A 210 -0.58 23.16 -18.80
C VAL A 210 -1.44 22.91 -17.56
N ASN A 211 -2.75 23.07 -17.74
CA ASN A 211 -3.74 22.67 -16.76
C ASN A 211 -4.38 21.36 -17.20
N HIS A 212 -4.56 20.45 -16.25
CA HIS A 212 -5.34 19.24 -16.43
C HIS A 212 -6.50 19.25 -15.43
N CYS A 213 -7.71 19.36 -15.95
CA CYS A 213 -8.92 19.39 -15.14
C CYS A 213 -9.69 18.07 -15.30
N ILE A 214 -9.97 17.41 -14.18
CA ILE A 214 -10.84 16.26 -14.11
C ILE A 214 -12.03 16.61 -13.23
N THR A 215 -13.23 16.55 -13.79
CA THR A 215 -14.48 16.90 -13.10
C THR A 215 -15.58 15.89 -13.46
N PRO A 216 -16.59 15.68 -12.61
CA PRO A 216 -17.80 14.95 -12.98
C PRO A 216 -18.48 15.61 -14.19
N ASN A 217 -19.03 14.81 -15.10
CA ASN A 217 -19.71 15.30 -16.29
C ASN A 217 -21.22 15.44 -16.05
N VAL A 218 -21.67 16.65 -15.73
CA VAL A 218 -23.09 16.95 -15.45
C VAL A 218 -23.96 16.93 -16.71
N ASN A 219 -23.38 17.20 -17.89
CA ASN A 219 -24.11 17.32 -19.16
C ASN A 219 -23.98 16.07 -20.05
N ARG A 220 -23.77 14.90 -19.44
CA ARG A 220 -23.56 13.64 -20.16
C ARG A 220 -24.82 13.21 -20.94
N ASP A 221 -24.65 12.90 -22.22
CA ASP A 221 -25.63 12.14 -23.00
C ASP A 221 -25.34 10.63 -22.84
N SER A 222 -26.18 9.93 -22.07
CA SER A 222 -26.00 8.50 -21.77
C SER A 222 -26.18 7.60 -23.00
N GLY A 223 -26.72 8.11 -24.10
CA GLY A 223 -26.90 7.37 -25.35
C GLY A 223 -25.65 7.32 -26.24
N LYS A 224 -24.60 8.10 -25.95
CA LYS A 224 -23.38 8.19 -26.77
C LYS A 224 -22.18 7.59 -26.03
N MET A 225 -21.48 6.65 -26.69
CA MET A 225 -20.27 6.01 -26.16
C MET A 225 -18.97 6.80 -26.46
N ASP A 226 -19.09 8.03 -26.96
CA ASP A 226 -17.94 8.88 -27.30
C ASP A 226 -17.12 9.23 -26.05
N SER A 227 -15.81 9.44 -26.24
CA SER A 227 -14.85 9.79 -25.18
C SER A 227 -15.26 11.03 -24.36
N LYS A 228 -16.07 11.93 -24.94
CA LYS A 228 -16.57 13.15 -24.28
C LYS A 228 -17.78 12.92 -23.37
N ASN A 229 -18.52 11.82 -23.56
CA ASN A 229 -19.74 11.50 -22.80
C ASN A 229 -19.49 10.46 -21.70
N LYS A 230 -18.25 10.37 -21.22
CA LYS A 230 -17.91 9.54 -20.07
C LYS A 230 -18.30 10.22 -18.74
N PRO A 231 -18.50 9.45 -17.64
CA PRO A 231 -18.88 9.97 -16.32
C PRO A 231 -17.95 11.06 -15.78
N TYR A 232 -16.65 10.92 -15.98
CA TYR A 232 -15.67 11.93 -15.61
C TYR A 232 -15.08 12.54 -16.86
N ARG A 233 -15.05 13.86 -16.91
CA ARG A 233 -14.47 14.63 -18.00
C ARG A 233 -13.01 14.96 -17.68
N SER A 234 -12.14 14.90 -18.68
CA SER A 234 -10.71 15.17 -18.58
C SER A 234 -10.29 16.16 -19.68
N VAL A 235 -9.89 17.36 -19.27
CA VAL A 235 -9.56 18.47 -20.18
C VAL A 235 -8.14 18.94 -19.94
N TYR A 236 -7.39 19.07 -21.03
CA TYR A 236 -6.08 19.68 -21.04
C TYR A 236 -6.15 21.01 -21.78
N PHE A 237 -5.57 22.06 -21.22
CA PHE A 237 -5.44 23.35 -21.89
C PHE A 237 -4.22 24.15 -21.39
N GLU A 238 -3.70 25.01 -22.26
CA GLU A 238 -2.57 25.89 -21.95
C GLU A 238 -3.04 27.13 -21.16
N SER A 239 -2.34 27.46 -20.06
CA SER A 239 -2.65 28.68 -19.28
C SER A 239 -2.49 29.96 -20.12
N GLY A 240 -1.40 30.05 -20.89
CA GLY A 240 -1.05 31.22 -21.72
C GLY A 240 -1.41 31.09 -23.21
N GLY A 241 -2.07 30.01 -23.62
CA GLY A 241 -2.42 29.76 -25.02
C GLY A 241 -3.73 30.45 -25.44
N ASP A 242 -4.10 30.25 -26.72
CA ASP A 242 -5.31 30.78 -27.33
C ASP A 242 -6.57 30.51 -26.49
N SER A 243 -7.49 31.49 -26.39
CA SER A 243 -8.59 31.48 -25.43
C SER A 243 -9.64 30.38 -25.67
N ASP A 244 -9.79 29.91 -26.89
CA ASP A 244 -10.81 28.91 -27.27
C ASP A 244 -10.23 27.51 -27.55
N LYS A 245 -8.91 27.33 -27.44
CA LYS A 245 -8.24 26.08 -27.85
C LYS A 245 -7.95 25.16 -26.67
N LEU A 246 -8.48 23.94 -26.75
CA LEU A 246 -8.19 22.85 -25.82
C LEU A 246 -7.15 21.90 -26.45
N LEU A 247 -6.22 21.40 -25.64
CA LEU A 247 -5.20 20.44 -26.07
C LEU A 247 -5.80 19.05 -26.24
N ARG A 248 -6.64 18.63 -25.30
CA ARG A 248 -7.34 17.35 -25.32
C ARG A 248 -8.62 17.45 -24.51
N GLU A 249 -9.71 16.99 -25.09
CA GLU A 249 -10.97 16.76 -24.39
C GLU A 249 -11.27 15.27 -24.46
N SER A 250 -11.30 14.63 -23.30
CA SER A 250 -11.49 13.20 -23.13
C SER A 250 -12.31 12.95 -21.88
N GLY A 251 -12.50 11.69 -21.52
CA GLY A 251 -13.16 11.32 -20.29
C GLY A 251 -12.74 9.96 -19.79
N PHE A 252 -13.11 9.66 -18.56
CA PHE A 252 -12.84 8.42 -17.86
C PHE A 252 -14.14 7.80 -17.36
N ASP A 253 -14.19 6.46 -17.42
CA ASP A 253 -15.32 5.68 -16.91
C ASP A 253 -15.37 5.72 -15.38
N GLU A 254 -14.20 5.75 -14.74
CA GLU A 254 -14.01 5.91 -13.29
C GLU A 254 -13.09 7.10 -13.00
N PHE A 255 -13.19 7.66 -11.79
CA PHE A 255 -12.30 8.75 -11.37
C PHE A 255 -10.84 8.28 -11.34
N PRO A 256 -9.92 8.92 -12.08
CA PRO A 256 -8.56 8.43 -12.25
C PRO A 256 -7.58 8.84 -11.14
N ILE A 257 -7.99 9.71 -10.21
CA ILE A 257 -7.12 10.27 -9.19
C ILE A 257 -7.40 9.60 -7.86
N LEU A 258 -6.36 9.01 -7.28
CA LEU A 258 -6.35 8.54 -5.90
C LEU A 258 -5.91 9.70 -5.03
N ALA A 259 -6.75 10.13 -4.10
CA ALA A 259 -6.50 11.30 -3.25
C ALA A 259 -6.74 10.98 -1.76
N PRO A 260 -5.96 10.06 -1.15
CA PRO A 260 -6.16 9.71 0.24
C PRO A 260 -5.85 10.87 1.19
N ARG A 261 -6.62 10.95 2.27
CA ARG A 261 -6.46 11.91 3.36
C ARG A 261 -6.16 11.17 4.66
N TRP A 262 -5.28 11.71 5.49
CA TRP A 262 -4.89 11.10 6.77
C TRP A 262 -6.04 11.20 7.79
N GLU A 263 -6.52 12.41 8.04
CA GLU A 263 -7.64 12.71 8.93
C GLU A 263 -8.44 13.87 8.32
N VAL A 264 -9.76 13.79 8.34
CA VAL A 264 -10.67 14.77 7.73
C VAL A 264 -11.62 15.30 8.79
N ASN A 265 -11.73 16.63 8.88
CA ASN A 265 -12.69 17.28 9.75
C ASN A 265 -13.92 17.75 8.96
N GLY A 266 -15.05 17.08 9.13
CA GLY A 266 -16.32 17.48 8.53
C GLY A 266 -16.28 17.59 7.01
N GLU A 267 -16.47 18.82 6.50
CA GLU A 267 -16.57 19.14 5.07
C GLU A 267 -15.21 19.45 4.42
N ASP A 268 -14.13 19.46 5.19
CA ASP A 268 -12.79 19.81 4.72
C ASP A 268 -12.36 18.94 3.52
N VAL A 269 -11.88 19.58 2.45
CA VAL A 269 -11.36 18.90 1.26
C VAL A 269 -9.99 18.29 1.54
N TYR A 270 -9.12 19.04 2.22
CA TYR A 270 -7.78 18.60 2.58
C TYR A 270 -7.77 18.03 4.01
N ALA A 271 -6.75 17.23 4.30
CA ALA A 271 -6.63 16.66 5.63
C ALA A 271 -6.33 17.73 6.69
N SER A 272 -6.99 17.62 7.83
CA SER A 272 -6.89 18.59 8.93
C SER A 272 -5.73 18.29 9.87
N SER A 273 -5.30 17.02 9.96
CA SER A 273 -4.24 16.55 10.86
C SER A 273 -3.46 15.39 10.22
N CYS A 274 -2.15 15.34 10.51
CA CYS A 274 -1.26 14.25 10.11
C CYS A 274 0.01 14.24 10.99
N PRO A 275 0.81 13.16 10.96
CA PRO A 275 2.06 13.05 11.72
C PRO A 275 3.00 14.24 11.54
N GLY A 276 3.14 14.74 10.31
CA GLY A 276 3.95 15.91 10.01
C GLY A 276 3.46 17.18 10.67
N MET A 277 2.14 17.42 10.66
CA MET A 277 1.52 18.58 11.30
C MET A 277 1.65 18.51 12.83
N LEU A 278 1.44 17.33 13.41
CA LEU A 278 1.54 17.10 14.86
C LEU A 278 2.99 17.28 15.35
N ALA A 279 3.97 16.75 14.59
CA ALA A 279 5.39 16.85 14.94
C ALA A 279 6.02 18.22 14.63
N LEU A 280 5.39 19.09 13.83
CA LEU A 280 6.00 20.31 13.30
C LEU A 280 6.55 21.24 14.40
N GLY A 281 5.81 21.38 15.51
CA GLY A 281 6.25 22.19 16.66
C GLY A 281 7.57 21.69 17.24
N GLN A 282 7.65 20.39 17.49
CA GLN A 282 8.86 19.73 18.03
C GLN A 282 10.01 19.74 17.03
N VAL A 283 9.74 19.54 15.73
CA VAL A 283 10.78 19.65 14.70
C VAL A 283 11.39 21.05 14.67
N LYS A 284 10.57 22.10 14.77
CA LYS A 284 11.07 23.50 14.84
C LYS A 284 11.86 23.75 16.12
N ALA A 285 11.38 23.27 17.28
CA ALA A 285 12.08 23.36 18.56
C ALA A 285 13.47 22.70 18.49
N LEU A 286 13.54 21.48 17.95
CA LEU A 286 14.78 20.74 17.75
C LEU A 286 15.81 21.50 16.92
N GLN A 287 15.38 22.19 15.85
CA GLN A 287 16.30 23.01 15.05
C GLN A 287 16.87 24.19 15.86
N VAL A 288 16.07 24.77 16.76
CA VAL A 288 16.50 25.88 17.63
C VAL A 288 17.45 25.37 18.71
N GLU A 289 17.10 24.28 19.38
CA GLU A 289 17.95 23.63 20.41
C GLU A 289 19.33 23.29 19.86
N GLN A 290 19.41 22.69 18.67
CA GLN A 290 20.68 22.33 18.06
C GLN A 290 21.53 23.56 17.71
N LYS A 291 20.90 24.66 17.25
CA LYS A 291 21.60 25.94 17.03
C LYS A 291 22.08 26.56 18.34
N ARG A 292 21.28 26.51 19.41
CA ARG A 292 21.66 27.01 20.73
C ARG A 292 22.78 26.17 21.36
N LYS A 293 22.74 24.85 21.17
CA LYS A 293 23.82 23.93 21.56
C LYS A 293 25.13 24.30 20.87
N ALA A 294 25.09 24.54 19.56
CA ALA A 294 26.28 24.98 18.82
C ALA A 294 26.83 26.30 19.36
N GLN A 295 25.97 27.31 19.58
CA GLN A 295 26.37 28.59 20.19
C GLN A 295 26.94 28.44 21.60
N LEU A 296 26.45 27.47 22.36
CA LEU A 296 26.94 27.17 23.70
C LEU A 296 28.36 26.59 23.65
N ILE A 297 28.59 25.64 22.75
CA ILE A 297 29.91 25.05 22.49
C ILE A 297 30.87 26.14 22.00
N ASP A 298 30.43 27.01 21.07
CA ASP A 298 31.24 28.13 20.58
C ASP A 298 31.65 29.06 21.71
N LYS A 299 30.73 29.41 22.63
CA LYS A 299 31.05 30.23 23.80
C LYS A 299 31.96 29.53 24.81
N ALA A 300 31.87 28.21 24.95
CA ALA A 300 32.74 27.45 25.85
C ALA A 300 34.16 27.31 25.28
N THR A 301 34.28 27.12 23.96
CA THR A 301 35.57 26.98 23.26
C THR A 301 36.24 28.32 22.97
N ASN A 302 35.45 29.37 22.68
CA ASN A 302 35.90 30.72 22.36
C ASN A 302 35.03 31.76 23.07
N PRO A 303 35.19 31.93 24.40
CA PRO A 303 34.41 32.89 25.16
C PRO A 303 34.74 34.34 24.75
N PRO A 304 33.76 35.25 24.80
CA PRO A 304 34.04 36.67 24.63
C PRO A 304 34.94 37.15 25.78
N MET A 305 36.06 37.78 25.43
CA MET A 305 37.07 38.22 26.38
C MET A 305 36.92 39.71 26.67
N VAL A 306 37.12 40.11 27.92
CA VAL A 306 37.20 41.53 28.32
C VAL A 306 38.67 41.92 28.45
N ALA A 307 39.05 43.02 27.80
CA ALA A 307 40.40 43.57 27.85
C ALA A 307 40.36 45.07 28.20
N PRO A 308 41.30 45.57 29.04
CA PRO A 308 41.48 47.00 29.27
C PRO A 308 41.70 47.80 27.98
N THR A 309 41.24 49.06 27.95
CA THR A 309 41.33 49.96 26.78
C THR A 309 42.77 50.25 26.34
N SER A 310 43.76 50.04 27.22
CA SER A 310 45.19 50.13 26.91
C SER A 310 45.69 49.08 25.91
N LEU A 311 44.98 47.94 25.78
CA LEU A 311 45.33 46.85 24.85
C LEU A 311 44.72 47.00 23.46
N LYS A 312 43.95 48.07 23.20
CA LYS A 312 43.24 48.30 21.92
C LYS A 312 44.16 48.37 20.69
N ASN A 313 45.42 48.75 20.87
CA ASN A 313 46.42 48.90 19.80
C ASN A 313 47.42 47.73 19.72
N GLN A 314 47.30 46.71 20.57
CA GLN A 314 48.17 45.52 20.54
C GLN A 314 47.44 44.33 19.92
N ARG A 315 48.13 43.54 19.09
CA ARG A 315 47.55 42.32 18.49
C ARG A 315 47.40 41.27 19.58
N VAL A 316 46.16 41.02 19.99
CA VAL A 316 45.80 39.90 20.88
C VAL A 316 45.54 38.67 20.01
N SER A 317 46.34 37.63 20.17
CA SER A 317 46.20 36.34 19.47
C SER A 317 45.41 35.37 20.35
N LEU A 318 44.41 34.69 19.78
CA LEU A 318 43.53 33.72 20.46
C LEU A 318 43.84 32.27 20.03
N LEU A 319 45.02 32.02 19.46
CA LEU A 319 45.40 30.68 19.01
C LEU A 319 45.74 29.77 20.21
N PRO A 320 45.36 28.47 20.18
CA PRO A 320 45.72 27.53 21.23
C PRO A 320 47.24 27.41 21.36
N GLY A 321 47.78 27.75 22.54
CA GLY A 321 49.21 27.65 22.86
C GLY A 321 50.00 28.97 22.81
N ASP A 322 49.35 30.11 22.57
CA ASP A 322 50.02 31.41 22.54
C ASP A 322 50.08 32.07 23.94
N VAL A 323 51.21 32.70 24.27
CA VAL A 323 51.45 33.31 25.59
C VAL A 323 51.20 34.82 25.51
N THR A 324 50.14 35.29 26.18
CA THR A 324 49.88 36.74 26.33
C THR A 324 50.51 37.24 27.63
N TYR A 325 51.54 38.08 27.52
CA TYR A 325 52.21 38.67 28.67
C TYR A 325 51.46 39.92 29.16
N LEU A 326 51.08 39.92 30.44
CA LEU A 326 50.53 41.08 31.13
C LEU A 326 51.61 41.66 32.05
N ASP A 327 51.89 42.95 31.93
CA ASP A 327 52.72 43.67 32.91
C ASP A 327 51.79 44.22 33.99
N VAL A 328 51.82 43.62 35.18
CA VAL A 328 50.87 43.88 36.26
C VAL A 328 51.48 44.86 37.26
N LEU A 329 51.07 46.12 37.20
CA LEU A 329 51.34 47.11 38.24
C LEU A 329 50.00 47.53 38.85
N THR A 330 49.66 46.87 39.97
CA THR A 330 48.55 47.15 40.91
C THR A 330 47.10 46.98 40.43
N GLY A 331 46.38 46.07 41.09
CA GLY A 331 44.91 46.03 41.14
C GLY A 331 44.26 45.23 40.01
N GLN A 332 43.90 43.99 40.32
CA GLN A 332 43.18 43.02 39.48
C GLN A 332 42.22 43.62 38.43
N ASP A 333 42.57 43.51 37.15
CA ASP A 333 41.63 43.18 36.08
C ASP A 333 42.40 42.71 34.82
N GLY A 334 42.84 41.45 34.88
CA GLY A 334 43.41 40.74 33.74
C GLY A 334 42.33 40.25 32.77
N PHE A 335 42.78 39.82 31.58
CA PHE A 335 41.99 39.23 30.51
C PHE A 335 41.17 38.03 31.02
N LYS A 336 39.90 38.27 31.33
CA LYS A 336 38.96 37.26 31.85
C LYS A 336 37.80 37.09 30.87
N PRO A 337 37.23 35.87 30.75
CA PRO A 337 35.94 35.69 30.08
C PRO A 337 34.90 36.63 30.67
N ALA A 338 34.12 37.31 29.82
CA ALA A 338 33.11 38.27 30.27
C ALA A 338 32.09 37.66 31.24
N TYR A 339 31.76 36.38 31.03
CA TYR A 339 30.99 35.53 31.95
C TYR A 339 31.46 34.07 31.82
N LEU A 340 31.63 33.36 32.95
CA LEU A 340 31.83 31.91 32.97
C LEU A 340 30.47 31.23 32.71
N VAL A 341 30.17 31.01 31.44
CA VAL A 341 29.01 30.22 31.04
C VAL A 341 29.40 28.75 31.19
N ASN A 342 29.13 28.15 32.35
CA ASN A 342 29.24 26.71 32.58
C ASN A 342 27.84 26.05 32.72
N PRO A 343 26.97 26.11 31.70
CA PRO A 343 25.69 25.44 31.71
C PRO A 343 25.91 23.94 31.56
N ASN A 344 25.12 23.18 32.32
CA ASN A 344 25.11 21.73 32.29
C ASN A 344 24.65 21.24 30.91
N THR A 345 25.60 20.90 30.03
CA THR A 345 25.31 20.40 28.67
C THR A 345 24.55 19.08 28.67
N ALA A 346 24.55 18.35 29.81
CA ALA A 346 23.81 17.12 29.98
C ALA A 346 22.28 17.33 29.92
N ASP A 347 21.76 18.39 30.54
CA ASP A 347 20.31 18.65 30.57
C ASP A 347 19.77 18.98 29.17
N LEU A 348 20.54 19.73 28.38
CA LEU A 348 20.21 20.05 26.99
C LEU A 348 20.25 18.82 26.08
N LEU A 349 21.16 17.87 26.34
CA LEU A 349 21.20 16.61 25.59
C LEU A 349 20.00 15.72 25.90
N ALA A 350 19.55 15.70 27.16
CA ALA A 350 18.35 14.97 27.57
C ALA A 350 17.09 15.55 26.89
N ASP A 351 16.96 16.87 26.88
CA ASP A 351 15.85 17.58 26.19
C ASP A 351 15.83 17.29 24.68
N ILE A 352 16.98 17.35 24.01
CA ILE A 352 17.11 16.98 22.58
C ILE A 352 16.70 15.52 22.35
N GLN A 353 17.01 14.61 23.27
CA GLN A 353 16.63 13.21 23.15
C GLN A 353 15.11 13.02 23.31
N ASP A 354 14.50 13.70 24.28
CA ASP A 354 13.05 13.68 24.51
C ASP A 354 12.27 14.24 23.30
N THR A 355 12.73 15.37 22.76
CA THR A 355 12.17 15.96 21.53
C THR A 355 12.26 15.00 20.35
N ARG A 356 13.41 14.33 20.15
CA ARG A 356 13.57 13.31 19.10
C ARG A 356 12.66 12.11 19.31
N GLN A 357 12.48 11.66 20.54
CA GLN A 357 11.58 10.54 20.88
C GLN A 357 10.12 10.91 20.62
N THR A 358 9.72 12.13 20.94
CA THR A 358 8.37 12.65 20.64
C THR A 358 8.12 12.71 19.13
N ILE A 359 9.09 13.17 18.34
CA ILE A 359 9.00 13.18 16.87
C ILE A 359 8.86 11.74 16.34
N ASN A 360 9.67 10.80 16.83
CA ASN A 360 9.60 9.39 16.43
C ASN A 360 8.26 8.75 16.78
N SER A 361 7.71 9.08 17.95
CA SER A 361 6.40 8.61 18.40
C SER A 361 5.28 9.13 17.50
N ALA A 362 5.30 10.42 17.14
CA ALA A 362 4.33 11.03 16.24
C ALA A 362 4.30 10.38 14.84
N TYR A 363 5.47 9.93 14.34
CA TYR A 363 5.60 9.23 13.06
C TYR A 363 5.46 7.70 13.15
N PHE A 364 5.08 7.17 14.32
CA PHE A 364 4.97 5.73 14.56
C PHE A 364 6.26 4.96 14.21
N VAL A 365 7.44 5.60 14.36
CA VAL A 365 8.74 5.02 14.02
C VAL A 365 8.95 3.72 14.79
N ASP A 366 8.64 3.71 16.08
CA ASP A 366 8.81 2.54 16.95
C ASP A 366 7.94 1.37 16.49
N LEU A 367 6.74 1.64 15.98
CA LEU A 367 5.85 0.61 15.43
C LEU A 367 6.47 -0.03 14.18
N PHE A 368 6.90 0.79 13.22
CA PHE A 368 7.44 0.27 11.96
C PHE A 368 8.82 -0.39 12.14
N MET A 369 9.69 0.19 12.96
CA MET A 369 11.00 -0.41 13.31
C MET A 369 10.82 -1.73 14.05
N MET A 370 9.85 -1.82 14.96
CA MET A 370 9.48 -3.09 15.58
C MET A 370 9.01 -4.07 14.52
N LEU A 371 8.04 -3.72 13.66
CA LEU A 371 7.51 -4.62 12.62
C LEU A 371 8.61 -5.18 11.70
N GLN A 372 9.62 -4.38 11.37
CA GLN A 372 10.78 -4.81 10.58
C GLN A 372 11.73 -5.73 11.36
N ASN A 373 11.89 -5.52 12.66
CA ASN A 373 12.81 -6.26 13.52
C ASN A 373 12.18 -7.47 14.22
N ILE A 374 10.91 -7.82 13.92
CA ILE A 374 10.30 -9.05 14.42
C ILE A 374 11.01 -10.24 13.78
N ASN A 375 12.01 -10.72 14.48
CA ASN A 375 12.61 -12.01 14.28
C ASN A 375 11.83 -12.99 15.15
N THR A 376 10.99 -13.83 14.54
CA THR A 376 10.13 -14.82 15.21
C THR A 376 10.91 -15.88 16.00
N ARG A 377 12.25 -15.83 15.99
CA ARG A 377 13.15 -16.71 16.76
C ARG A 377 13.48 -16.24 18.17
N SER A 378 13.33 -14.95 18.49
CA SER A 378 13.95 -14.38 19.71
C SER A 378 12.99 -13.74 20.70
N MET A 379 11.71 -13.59 20.36
CA MET A 379 10.69 -13.00 21.24
C MET A 379 9.53 -13.97 21.50
N PRO A 380 8.95 -13.98 22.72
CA PRO A 380 7.68 -14.66 22.99
C PRO A 380 6.59 -14.15 22.05
N VAL A 381 5.87 -15.07 21.42
CA VAL A 381 4.90 -14.76 20.38
C VAL A 381 3.72 -13.97 20.96
N GLU A 382 3.35 -14.21 22.21
CA GLU A 382 2.27 -13.49 22.90
C GLU A 382 2.58 -11.99 23.07
N ALA A 383 3.79 -11.64 23.50
CA ALA A 383 4.20 -10.24 23.65
C ALA A 383 4.26 -9.49 22.31
N VAL A 384 4.64 -10.19 21.23
CA VAL A 384 4.61 -9.64 19.87
C VAL A 384 3.17 -9.42 19.39
N ILE A 385 2.23 -10.26 19.81
CA ILE A 385 0.80 -10.14 19.45
C ILE A 385 0.16 -8.98 20.22
N GLU A 386 0.33 -8.93 21.54
CA GLU A 386 -0.27 -7.89 22.39
C GLU A 386 0.25 -6.48 22.02
N MET A 387 1.57 -6.34 21.79
CA MET A 387 2.16 -5.08 21.33
C MET A 387 1.74 -4.70 19.90
N LYS A 388 1.46 -5.69 19.04
CA LYS A 388 0.93 -5.43 17.70
C LYS A 388 -0.52 -4.96 17.76
N GLU A 389 -1.36 -5.59 18.57
CA GLU A 389 -2.77 -5.24 18.71
C GLU A 389 -2.93 -3.81 19.25
N GLU A 390 -2.24 -3.45 20.34
CA GLU A 390 -2.33 -2.11 20.93
C GLU A 390 -1.88 -1.00 19.97
N LYS A 391 -0.80 -1.24 19.19
CA LYS A 391 -0.27 -0.23 18.26
C LYS A 391 -0.93 -0.24 16.88
N LEU A 392 -1.50 -1.35 16.41
CA LEU A 392 -2.30 -1.39 15.17
C LEU A 392 -3.65 -0.71 15.35
N LEU A 393 -4.25 -0.79 16.55
CA LEU A 393 -5.46 -0.03 16.89
C LEU A 393 -5.28 1.49 16.65
N MET A 394 -4.09 2.03 16.90
CA MET A 394 -3.80 3.45 16.66
C MET A 394 -3.78 3.85 15.18
N LEU A 395 -3.51 2.90 14.26
CA LEU A 395 -3.53 3.15 12.82
C LEU A 395 -4.85 2.73 12.15
N GLY A 396 -5.74 2.04 12.87
CA GLY A 396 -7.00 1.49 12.32
C GLY A 396 -7.81 2.48 11.49
N PRO A 397 -8.19 3.66 12.02
CA PRO A 397 -8.98 4.64 11.28
C PRO A 397 -8.29 5.18 10.01
N VAL A 398 -6.96 5.29 10.05
CA VAL A 398 -6.14 5.75 8.91
C VAL A 398 -6.06 4.66 7.83
N LEU A 399 -5.93 3.40 8.24
CA LEU A 399 -5.90 2.25 7.34
C LEU A 399 -7.26 2.06 6.65
N GLU A 400 -8.37 2.17 7.38
CA GLU A 400 -9.72 2.09 6.81
C GLU A 400 -9.94 3.18 5.75
N ARG A 401 -9.58 4.43 6.07
CA ARG A 401 -9.68 5.53 5.11
C ARG A 401 -8.76 5.33 3.91
N LEU A 402 -7.54 4.82 4.11
CA LEU A 402 -6.63 4.53 3.01
C LEU A 402 -7.19 3.43 2.10
N ASN A 403 -7.86 2.43 2.68
CA ASN A 403 -8.55 1.39 1.91
C ASN A 403 -9.67 2.02 1.07
N ASP A 404 -10.50 2.86 1.66
CA ASP A 404 -11.65 3.46 0.97
C ASP A 404 -11.28 4.53 -0.07
N GLU A 405 -10.31 5.40 0.23
CA GLU A 405 -9.95 6.55 -0.63
C GLU A 405 -8.83 6.25 -1.63
N ALA A 406 -8.04 5.18 -1.44
CA ALA A 406 -6.92 4.84 -2.32
C ALA A 406 -6.90 3.39 -2.81
N LEU A 407 -6.95 2.39 -1.93
CA LEU A 407 -6.72 1.00 -2.35
C LEU A 407 -7.94 0.37 -3.06
N ASN A 408 -9.16 0.59 -2.58
CA ASN A 408 -10.39 0.13 -3.25
C ASN A 408 -10.49 0.78 -4.64
N PRO A 409 -10.41 2.12 -4.79
CA PRO A 409 -10.48 2.75 -6.12
C PRO A 409 -9.32 2.35 -7.03
N LEU A 410 -8.14 2.06 -6.48
CA LEU A 410 -7.00 1.55 -7.27
C LEU A 410 -7.31 0.17 -7.85
N ILE A 411 -7.77 -0.77 -7.03
CA ILE A 411 -8.07 -2.15 -7.44
C ILE A 411 -9.25 -2.14 -8.42
N ASP A 412 -10.34 -1.44 -8.12
CA ASP A 412 -11.52 -1.33 -8.98
C ASP A 412 -11.15 -0.79 -10.35
N ARG A 413 -10.40 0.31 -10.38
CA ARG A 413 -9.97 0.93 -11.63
C ARG A 413 -9.07 0.01 -12.46
N VAL A 414 -8.13 -0.67 -11.82
CA VAL A 414 -7.20 -1.57 -12.53
C VAL A 414 -7.95 -2.79 -13.06
N PHE A 415 -8.87 -3.35 -12.28
CA PHE A 415 -9.76 -4.41 -12.72
C PHE A 415 -10.55 -3.98 -13.96
N SER A 416 -11.16 -2.79 -13.94
CA SER A 416 -11.93 -2.25 -15.07
C SER A 416 -11.07 -1.95 -16.30
N ILE A 417 -9.84 -1.45 -16.14
CA ILE A 417 -8.90 -1.26 -17.25
C ILE A 417 -8.54 -2.62 -17.87
N MET A 418 -8.25 -3.62 -17.06
CA MET A 418 -7.92 -4.97 -17.53
C MET A 418 -9.11 -5.65 -18.21
N ALA A 419 -10.33 -5.44 -17.69
CA ALA A 419 -11.57 -5.92 -18.31
C ALA A 419 -11.78 -5.29 -19.69
N ARG A 420 -11.61 -3.97 -19.83
CA ARG A 420 -11.71 -3.25 -21.12
C ARG A 420 -10.67 -3.72 -22.13
N LYS A 421 -9.46 -4.09 -21.69
CA LYS A 421 -8.39 -4.61 -22.55
C LYS A 421 -8.48 -6.13 -22.79
N ASN A 422 -9.58 -6.79 -22.39
CA ASN A 422 -9.78 -8.25 -22.50
C ASN A 422 -8.63 -9.07 -21.90
N MET A 423 -8.01 -8.57 -20.82
CA MET A 423 -6.90 -9.22 -20.12
C MET A 423 -7.37 -10.17 -19.02
N LEU A 424 -8.65 -10.23 -18.72
CA LEU A 424 -9.23 -11.10 -17.70
C LEU A 424 -9.94 -12.30 -18.36
N PRO A 425 -9.92 -13.49 -17.73
CA PRO A 425 -10.73 -14.61 -18.20
C PRO A 425 -12.22 -14.31 -18.04
N GLU A 426 -13.06 -14.92 -18.87
CA GLU A 426 -14.51 -14.76 -18.77
C GLU A 426 -15.01 -15.26 -17.39
N PRO A 427 -15.85 -14.46 -16.69
CA PRO A 427 -16.41 -14.85 -15.41
C PRO A 427 -17.36 -16.04 -15.57
N PRO A 428 -17.38 -17.00 -14.62
CA PRO A 428 -18.40 -18.04 -14.59
C PRO A 428 -19.82 -17.44 -14.58
N ASP A 429 -20.78 -18.09 -15.25
CA ASP A 429 -22.16 -17.57 -15.40
C ASP A 429 -22.81 -17.17 -14.07
N VAL A 430 -22.51 -17.92 -13.01
CA VAL A 430 -22.99 -17.69 -11.64
C VAL A 430 -22.51 -16.38 -11.01
N MET A 431 -21.45 -15.76 -11.55
CA MET A 431 -20.87 -14.50 -11.05
C MET A 431 -21.30 -13.27 -11.87
N GLN A 432 -22.01 -13.46 -12.98
CA GLN A 432 -22.40 -12.34 -13.83
C GLN A 432 -23.35 -11.40 -13.10
N GLY A 433 -22.94 -10.13 -12.96
CA GLY A 433 -23.71 -9.09 -12.28
C GLY A 433 -23.54 -9.02 -10.77
N MET A 434 -22.70 -9.87 -10.16
CA MET A 434 -22.36 -9.76 -8.74
C MET A 434 -21.16 -8.82 -8.52
N PRO A 435 -21.21 -7.93 -7.50
CA PRO A 435 -20.06 -7.11 -7.15
C PRO A 435 -19.00 -7.98 -6.46
N LEU A 436 -17.73 -7.74 -6.79
CA LEU A 436 -16.61 -8.34 -6.07
C LEU A 436 -16.34 -7.57 -4.79
N ARG A 437 -15.95 -8.29 -3.74
CA ARG A 437 -15.47 -7.73 -2.49
C ARG A 437 -13.95 -7.82 -2.45
N ILE A 438 -13.31 -6.74 -2.02
CA ILE A 438 -11.87 -6.70 -1.79
C ILE A 438 -11.62 -7.00 -0.31
N GLU A 439 -10.77 -7.98 -0.03
CA GLU A 439 -10.32 -8.30 1.31
C GLU A 439 -8.83 -7.98 1.44
N TYR A 440 -8.49 -7.11 2.40
CA TYR A 440 -7.10 -6.76 2.67
C TYR A 440 -6.46 -7.82 3.57
N ILE A 441 -5.33 -8.36 3.10
CA ILE A 441 -4.60 -9.36 3.85
C ILE A 441 -3.75 -8.64 4.88
N SER A 442 -4.29 -8.53 6.09
CA SER A 442 -3.55 -8.02 7.25
C SER A 442 -2.33 -8.88 7.56
N VAL A 443 -1.22 -8.24 7.98
CA VAL A 443 -0.03 -8.92 8.52
C VAL A 443 -0.39 -9.78 9.74
N MET A 444 -1.38 -9.37 10.53
CA MET A 444 -1.91 -10.14 11.65
C MET A 444 -2.69 -11.36 11.16
N ALA A 445 -3.55 -11.21 10.14
CA ALA A 445 -4.26 -12.35 9.56
C ALA A 445 -3.28 -13.40 9.00
N GLN A 446 -2.18 -12.96 8.37
CA GLN A 446 -1.10 -13.87 7.96
C GLN A 446 -0.38 -14.53 9.14
N ALA A 447 -0.10 -13.77 10.21
CA ALA A 447 0.53 -14.32 11.41
C ALA A 447 -0.37 -15.35 12.10
N GLN A 448 -1.67 -15.06 12.25
CA GLN A 448 -2.67 -15.98 12.77
C GLN A 448 -2.80 -17.24 11.90
N LYS A 449 -2.82 -17.10 10.57
CA LYS A 449 -2.81 -18.24 9.65
C LYS A 449 -1.56 -19.11 9.84
N SER A 450 -0.38 -18.50 10.00
CA SER A 450 0.89 -19.23 10.23
C SER A 450 0.90 -19.98 11.59
N ILE A 451 0.33 -19.38 12.63
CA ILE A 451 0.13 -20.04 13.93
C ILE A 451 -0.88 -21.19 13.80
N GLY A 452 -1.99 -20.95 13.11
CA GLY A 452 -3.01 -21.95 12.78
C GLY A 452 -2.41 -23.15 12.06
N LEU A 453 -1.54 -22.93 11.07
CA LEU A 453 -0.79 -24.00 10.39
C LEU A 453 0.07 -24.81 11.35
N THR A 454 0.78 -24.13 12.23
CA THR A 454 1.67 -24.79 13.20
C THR A 454 0.85 -25.63 14.19
N SER A 455 -0.25 -25.08 14.70
CA SER A 455 -1.18 -25.76 15.61
C SER A 455 -1.87 -26.94 14.93
N LEU A 456 -2.34 -26.77 13.71
CA LEU A 456 -2.98 -27.82 12.91
C LEU A 456 -1.99 -28.95 12.61
N SER A 457 -0.78 -28.62 12.16
CA SER A 457 0.29 -29.60 11.90
C SER A 457 0.69 -30.36 13.17
N GLN A 458 0.82 -29.68 14.31
CA GLN A 458 1.08 -30.33 15.61
C GLN A 458 -0.07 -31.23 16.04
N THR A 459 -1.32 -30.80 15.82
CA THR A 459 -2.53 -31.58 16.17
C THR A 459 -2.65 -32.84 15.30
N VAL A 460 -2.47 -32.71 13.99
CA VAL A 460 -2.43 -33.85 13.06
C VAL A 460 -1.28 -34.80 13.41
N GLY A 461 -0.10 -34.26 13.75
CA GLY A 461 1.04 -35.04 14.23
C GLY A 461 0.74 -35.78 15.54
N PHE A 462 0.05 -35.15 16.49
CA PHE A 462 -0.37 -35.75 17.76
C PHE A 462 -1.40 -36.86 17.54
N ILE A 463 -2.40 -36.64 16.68
CA ILE A 463 -3.38 -37.67 16.29
C ILE A 463 -2.66 -38.87 15.63
N GLY A 464 -1.68 -38.61 14.75
CA GLY A 464 -0.87 -39.66 14.13
C GLY A 464 -0.02 -40.47 15.14
N GLN A 465 0.42 -39.86 16.24
CA GLN A 465 1.11 -40.57 17.33
C GLN A 465 0.13 -41.38 18.19
N LEU A 466 -1.05 -40.83 18.50
CA LEU A 466 -2.12 -41.53 19.23
C LEU A 466 -2.66 -42.74 18.45
N ALA A 467 -2.77 -42.63 17.13
CA ALA A 467 -3.22 -43.69 16.24
C ALA A 467 -2.35 -44.97 16.35
N ARG A 468 -1.09 -44.85 16.77
CA ARG A 468 -0.20 -46.01 17.00
C ARG A 468 -0.60 -46.84 18.21
N PHE A 469 -1.26 -46.23 19.19
CA PHE A 469 -1.71 -46.89 20.42
C PHE A 469 -3.22 -47.18 20.41
N LYS A 470 -4.02 -46.30 19.79
CA LYS A 470 -5.47 -46.47 19.60
C LYS A 470 -5.88 -46.04 18.18
N PRO A 471 -6.15 -46.99 17.28
CA PRO A 471 -6.55 -46.69 15.90
C PRO A 471 -7.82 -45.84 15.77
N GLU A 472 -8.74 -45.93 16.75
CA GLU A 472 -9.99 -45.14 16.84
C GLU A 472 -9.77 -43.62 16.86
N ALA A 473 -8.55 -43.16 17.18
CA ALA A 473 -8.22 -41.72 17.15
C ALA A 473 -8.26 -41.12 15.73
N LEU A 474 -8.08 -41.95 14.69
CA LEU A 474 -8.16 -41.51 13.29
C LEU A 474 -9.61 -41.22 12.86
N ASP A 475 -10.60 -41.83 13.50
CA ASP A 475 -12.02 -41.68 13.13
C ASP A 475 -12.56 -40.26 13.43
N LYS A 476 -11.87 -39.51 14.30
CA LYS A 476 -12.22 -38.13 14.65
C LYS A 476 -11.58 -37.09 13.72
N LEU A 477 -10.61 -37.48 12.89
CA LEU A 477 -9.92 -36.56 11.99
C LEU A 477 -10.59 -36.59 10.61
N ASP A 478 -11.27 -35.51 10.24
CA ASP A 478 -11.62 -35.30 8.84
C ASP A 478 -10.37 -34.87 8.07
N VAL A 479 -9.85 -35.80 7.27
CA VAL A 479 -8.62 -35.60 6.51
C VAL A 479 -8.83 -34.60 5.38
N ASP A 480 -10.02 -34.53 4.80
CA ASP A 480 -10.30 -33.64 3.67
C ASP A 480 -10.37 -32.19 4.16
N GLU A 481 -11.16 -31.94 5.21
CA GLU A 481 -11.28 -30.60 5.81
C GLU A 481 -9.93 -30.13 6.39
N ALA A 482 -9.14 -31.03 6.97
CA ALA A 482 -7.80 -30.69 7.46
C ALA A 482 -6.84 -30.29 6.33
N ILE A 483 -6.91 -30.94 5.16
CA ILE A 483 -6.09 -30.58 3.98
C ILE A 483 -6.54 -29.23 3.41
N ASP A 484 -7.85 -29.01 3.30
CA ASP A 484 -8.42 -27.76 2.80
C ASP A 484 -8.07 -26.58 3.71
N ALA A 485 -8.27 -26.73 5.02
CA ALA A 485 -7.89 -25.74 6.02
C ALA A 485 -6.37 -25.48 6.02
N PHE A 486 -5.55 -26.53 5.91
CA PHE A 486 -4.10 -26.38 5.81
C PHE A 486 -3.69 -25.63 4.54
N SER A 487 -4.31 -25.92 3.40
CA SER A 487 -4.01 -25.24 2.14
C SER A 487 -4.44 -23.78 2.15
N GLU A 488 -5.61 -23.47 2.72
CA GLU A 488 -6.09 -22.10 2.82
C GLU A 488 -5.19 -21.26 3.75
N MET A 489 -4.77 -21.83 4.88
CA MET A 489 -3.88 -21.13 5.81
C MET A 489 -2.46 -20.99 5.25
N SER A 490 -1.98 -21.98 4.48
CA SER A 490 -0.64 -21.95 3.84
C SER A 490 -0.60 -21.12 2.57
N GLY A 491 -1.75 -20.74 2.02
CA GLY A 491 -1.85 -19.96 0.79
C GLY A 491 -1.43 -20.75 -0.45
N VAL A 492 -1.45 -22.08 -0.39
CA VAL A 492 -1.22 -22.94 -1.56
C VAL A 492 -2.40 -22.79 -2.51
N SER A 493 -2.10 -22.75 -3.82
CA SER A 493 -3.11 -22.60 -4.86
C SER A 493 -4.18 -23.69 -4.73
N PRO A 494 -5.47 -23.32 -4.68
CA PRO A 494 -6.61 -24.25 -4.73
C PRO A 494 -6.54 -25.25 -5.89
N THR A 495 -5.80 -24.95 -6.96
CA THR A 495 -5.58 -25.88 -8.08
C THR A 495 -4.76 -27.12 -7.73
N VAL A 496 -3.99 -27.07 -6.63
CA VAL A 496 -3.18 -28.20 -6.15
C VAL A 496 -4.04 -29.21 -5.38
N ILE A 497 -5.16 -28.76 -4.82
CA ILE A 497 -6.11 -29.66 -4.15
C ILE A 497 -7.17 -30.10 -5.15
N VAL A 498 -7.43 -31.41 -5.17
CA VAL A 498 -8.49 -31.98 -6.00
C VAL A 498 -9.85 -31.53 -5.44
N PRO A 499 -10.74 -30.92 -6.25
CA PRO A 499 -12.05 -30.48 -5.80
C PRO A 499 -12.85 -31.63 -5.17
N GLN A 500 -13.66 -31.33 -4.15
CA GLN A 500 -14.40 -32.33 -3.37
C GLN A 500 -15.29 -33.23 -4.24
N GLU A 501 -15.88 -32.69 -5.30
CA GLU A 501 -16.68 -33.45 -6.29
C GLU A 501 -15.83 -34.50 -7.04
N GLN A 502 -14.59 -34.15 -7.41
CA GLN A 502 -13.68 -35.09 -8.07
C GLN A 502 -13.16 -36.15 -7.08
N VAL A 503 -12.92 -35.79 -5.82
CA VAL A 503 -12.55 -36.75 -4.76
C VAL A 503 -13.68 -37.74 -4.51
N GLN A 504 -14.93 -37.27 -4.45
CA GLN A 504 -16.10 -38.15 -4.32
C GLN A 504 -16.24 -39.09 -5.52
N GLY A 505 -16.09 -38.60 -6.74
CA GLY A 505 -16.08 -39.44 -7.95
C GLY A 505 -15.02 -40.54 -7.90
N ILE A 506 -13.78 -40.20 -7.52
CA ILE A 506 -12.69 -41.18 -7.37
C ILE A 506 -12.97 -42.18 -6.23
N ARG A 507 -13.62 -41.75 -5.14
CA ARG A 507 -14.00 -42.64 -4.03
C ARG A 507 -15.12 -43.59 -4.43
N GLU A 508 -16.12 -43.13 -5.16
CA GLU A 508 -17.18 -43.98 -5.71
C GLU A 508 -16.62 -45.00 -6.71
N GLU A 509 -15.68 -44.58 -7.55
CA GLU A 509 -15.02 -45.49 -8.50
C GLU A 509 -14.17 -46.54 -7.78
N ARG A 510 -13.41 -46.14 -6.75
CA ARG A 510 -12.69 -47.08 -5.88
C ARG A 510 -13.63 -48.00 -5.10
N ALA A 511 -14.75 -47.51 -4.60
CA ALA A 511 -15.76 -48.32 -3.92
C ALA A 511 -16.39 -49.35 -4.86
N LYS A 512 -16.73 -48.94 -6.10
CA LYS A 512 -17.24 -49.85 -7.15
C LYS A 512 -16.19 -50.89 -7.55
N GLN A 513 -14.92 -50.52 -7.68
CA GLN A 513 -13.83 -51.46 -7.97
C GLN A 513 -13.58 -52.42 -6.80
N ALA A 514 -13.61 -51.95 -5.55
CA ALA A 514 -13.47 -52.79 -4.37
C ALA A 514 -14.64 -53.77 -4.24
N GLN A 515 -15.87 -53.32 -4.50
CA GLN A 515 -17.06 -54.17 -4.48
C GLN A 515 -17.04 -55.20 -5.62
N ALA A 516 -16.58 -54.82 -6.82
CA ALA A 516 -16.39 -55.74 -7.94
C ALA A 516 -15.26 -56.76 -7.67
N ALA A 517 -14.15 -56.33 -7.06
CA ALA A 517 -13.06 -57.22 -6.66
C ALA A 517 -13.49 -58.18 -5.55
N GLN A 518 -14.28 -57.71 -4.58
CA GLN A 518 -14.82 -58.55 -3.51
C GLN A 518 -15.89 -59.51 -4.04
N ALA A 519 -16.72 -59.09 -5.01
CA ALA A 519 -17.66 -59.97 -5.69
C ALA A 519 -16.95 -61.03 -6.55
N MET A 520 -15.85 -60.68 -7.23
CA MET A 520 -15.01 -61.66 -7.94
C MET A 520 -14.29 -62.61 -6.97
N ALA A 521 -13.79 -62.11 -5.83
CA ALA A 521 -13.17 -62.95 -4.81
C ALA A 521 -14.20 -63.90 -4.15
N MET A 522 -15.43 -63.43 -3.88
CA MET A 522 -16.52 -64.30 -3.43
C MET A 522 -16.94 -65.30 -4.51
N GLY A 523 -16.97 -64.89 -5.78
CA GLY A 523 -17.26 -65.77 -6.92
C GLY A 523 -16.20 -66.86 -7.09
N GLN A 524 -14.92 -66.53 -6.92
CA GLN A 524 -13.83 -67.51 -6.95
C GLN A 524 -13.82 -68.41 -5.71
N ALA A 525 -14.11 -67.90 -4.52
CA ALA A 525 -14.25 -68.70 -3.31
C ALA A 525 -15.46 -69.65 -3.38
N ALA A 526 -16.58 -69.21 -3.95
CA ALA A 526 -17.74 -70.05 -4.20
C ALA A 526 -17.46 -71.12 -5.29
N ALA A 527 -16.73 -70.76 -6.35
CA ALA A 527 -16.31 -71.72 -7.38
C ALA A 527 -15.28 -72.75 -6.85
N GLN A 528 -14.36 -72.35 -5.97
CA GLN A 528 -13.45 -73.27 -5.28
C GLN A 528 -14.17 -74.13 -4.25
N GLY A 529 -15.14 -73.60 -3.50
CA GLY A 529 -16.00 -74.37 -2.60
C GLY A 529 -16.81 -75.42 -3.35
N ALA A 530 -17.41 -75.05 -4.50
CA ALA A 530 -18.13 -75.98 -5.36
C ALA A 530 -17.24 -77.05 -5.99
N LYS A 531 -16.01 -76.70 -6.42
CA LYS A 531 -15.02 -77.68 -6.89
C LYS A 531 -14.60 -78.65 -5.79
N THR A 532 -14.29 -78.15 -4.60
CA THR A 532 -13.87 -78.97 -3.44
C THR A 532 -15.00 -79.91 -2.99
N LEU A 533 -16.26 -79.46 -3.04
CA LEU A 533 -17.44 -80.31 -2.79
C LEU A 533 -17.65 -81.38 -3.88
N SER A 534 -17.32 -81.08 -5.14
CA SER A 534 -17.41 -82.05 -6.25
C SER A 534 -16.27 -83.08 -6.26
N GLU A 535 -15.08 -82.71 -5.78
CA GLU A 535 -13.88 -83.57 -5.72
C GLU A 535 -13.86 -84.47 -4.48
N THR A 536 -14.79 -84.30 -3.54
CA THR A 536 -14.88 -85.11 -2.32
C THR A 536 -15.99 -86.16 -2.41
N GLN A 537 -15.74 -87.29 -3.10
CA GLN A 537 -16.43 -88.60 -2.91
C GLN A 537 -15.81 -89.66 -3.84
N THR A 538 -15.19 -90.77 -3.39
CA THR A 538 -15.83 -91.87 -2.64
C THR A 538 -14.79 -92.94 -2.23
N THR A 539 -14.87 -93.41 -0.99
CA THR A 539 -14.80 -94.85 -0.67
C THR A 539 -15.87 -95.10 0.39
N ASP A 540 -16.94 -95.79 -0.04
CA ASP A 540 -18.24 -96.05 0.61
C ASP A 540 -19.24 -94.87 0.69
N PRO A 541 -20.56 -95.15 0.59
CA PRO A 541 -21.44 -94.61 -0.44
C PRO A 541 -21.66 -93.10 -0.33
N SER A 542 -21.63 -92.46 -1.49
CA SER A 542 -21.86 -91.03 -1.72
C SER A 542 -23.05 -90.48 -0.92
N ALA A 543 -22.82 -89.38 -0.19
CA ALA A 543 -23.88 -88.61 0.48
C ALA A 543 -24.91 -88.05 -0.51
N LEU A 544 -24.58 -87.99 -1.81
CA LEU A 544 -25.50 -87.65 -2.88
C LEU A 544 -26.52 -88.78 -3.14
N THR A 545 -26.13 -90.05 -2.94
CA THR A 545 -27.06 -91.20 -2.91
C THR A 545 -27.93 -91.23 -1.65
N ALA A 546 -27.42 -90.74 -0.51
CA ALA A 546 -28.21 -90.61 0.72
C ALA A 546 -29.26 -89.48 0.62
N ILE A 547 -28.93 -88.38 -0.08
CA ILE A 547 -29.84 -87.27 -0.33
C ILE A 547 -30.82 -87.59 -1.48
N ALA A 548 -30.38 -88.29 -2.54
CA ALA A 548 -31.27 -88.75 -3.60
C ALA A 548 -32.28 -89.81 -3.12
N ASN A 549 -31.89 -90.69 -2.18
CA ASN A 549 -32.81 -91.64 -1.54
C ASN A 549 -33.75 -90.97 -0.51
N ALA A 550 -33.36 -89.83 0.07
CA ALA A 550 -34.27 -89.01 0.90
C ALA A 550 -35.29 -88.20 0.08
N ALA A 551 -34.99 -87.93 -1.19
CA ALA A 551 -35.91 -87.26 -2.13
C ALA A 551 -36.76 -88.24 -2.97
N GLY A 552 -36.52 -89.54 -2.87
CA GLY A 552 -37.10 -90.58 -3.73
C GLY A 552 -38.15 -91.50 -3.08
N ALA A 553 -38.68 -91.18 -1.90
CA ALA A 553 -39.82 -91.91 -1.32
C ALA A 553 -41.15 -91.28 -1.81
N PRO A 554 -42.00 -92.01 -2.56
CA PRO A 554 -43.36 -91.59 -2.86
C PRO A 554 -44.29 -91.91 -1.67
N GLN A 555 -45.00 -90.86 -1.22
CA GLN A 555 -46.35 -90.82 -0.62
C GLN A 555 -46.85 -92.01 0.23
N GLN A 556 -47.24 -91.70 1.48
CA GLN A 556 -48.63 -91.87 1.95
C GLN A 556 -48.90 -91.05 3.21
#